data_AF-A0A1X7IFR8-F1
#
_entry.id   AF-A0A1X7IFR8-F1
#
_cell.length_a   1.000
_cell.length_b   1.000
_cell.length_c   1.000
_cell.angle_alpha   90.00
_cell.angle_beta   90.00
_cell.angle_gamma   90.00
#
_symmetry.space_group_name_H-M   'P 1'
#
loop_
_entity.id
_entity.type
_entity.pdbx_description
1 polymer ?
#
loop_
_entity_poly.entity_id
_entity_poly.type
_entity_poly.pdbx_seq_one_letter_code
_entity_poly.pdbx_strand_id
1 'polypeptide(L)'
;MVNNQVLLAQADKTVADQECSMYDLMTLEVVNKDGGGDAALCFRIADRSALLRTEDVDELIRQLVLVRVSMTPPPSVEPVKTQDYPLEIDPSWHVDHSPLLGAVLLLRHAGSGWTAYALPDQSVQRLVQALSAKPPVSRAPDVLLN
;
A
#
# COMPACT_ATOMS: atom_id res chain seq x y z
N MET A 1 -29.85 38.80 52.68
CA MET A 1 -28.52 39.34 52.33
C MET A 1 -27.73 38.26 51.62
N VAL A 2 -26.93 38.68 50.65
CA VAL A 2 -26.30 37.89 49.60
C VAL A 2 -24.92 37.37 50.05
N ASN A 3 -24.43 36.36 49.32
CA ASN A 3 -23.04 35.92 49.06
C ASN A 3 -22.45 34.84 49.99
N ASN A 4 -21.98 33.66 49.54
CA ASN A 4 -21.25 33.18 48.34
C ASN A 4 -19.76 32.97 48.68
N GLN A 5 -19.28 31.72 48.71
CA GLN A 5 -18.10 31.27 47.97
C GLN A 5 -17.80 29.77 48.18
N VAL A 6 -17.37 29.19 47.06
CA VAL A 6 -17.04 27.80 46.72
C VAL A 6 -15.57 27.53 47.03
N LEU A 7 -15.22 26.32 47.48
CA LEU A 7 -14.03 25.62 46.95
C LEU A 7 -14.10 24.10 47.17
N LEU A 8 -13.87 23.40 46.07
CA LEU A 8 -13.71 21.96 45.88
C LEU A 8 -12.49 21.40 46.60
N ALA A 9 -12.50 20.11 46.94
CA ALA A 9 -11.54 19.15 46.36
C ALA A 9 -11.85 17.69 46.76
N GLN A 10 -11.46 16.80 45.84
CA GLN A 10 -11.13 15.37 46.02
C GLN A 10 -12.27 14.35 45.90
N ALA A 11 -12.63 14.07 44.64
CA ALA A 11 -12.97 12.70 44.24
C ALA A 11 -11.72 12.10 43.55
N ASP A 12 -10.99 11.31 44.31
CA ASP A 12 -9.90 10.46 43.84
C ASP A 12 -10.51 9.13 43.38
N LYS A 13 -10.39 8.83 42.09
CA LYS A 13 -10.45 7.49 41.48
C LYS A 13 -10.36 7.64 39.96
N THR A 14 -9.14 7.89 39.48
CA THR A 14 -8.79 7.60 38.09
C THR A 14 -8.21 6.19 38.06
N VAL A 15 -9.10 5.20 37.92
CA VAL A 15 -8.75 3.93 37.30
C VAL A 15 -8.88 4.18 35.80
N ALA A 16 -7.74 4.36 35.15
CA ALA A 16 -7.64 4.23 33.70
C ALA A 16 -6.44 3.34 33.44
N ASP A 17 -6.75 2.12 33.00
CA ASP A 17 -5.82 1.14 32.47
C ASP A 17 -4.87 1.83 31.49
N GLN A 18 -3.63 1.99 31.92
CA GLN A 18 -2.53 2.30 31.03
C GLN A 18 -2.10 0.96 30.43
N GLU A 19 -2.85 0.50 29.42
CA GLU A 19 -2.33 -0.50 28.50
C GLU A 19 -1.00 0.04 27.97
N CYS A 20 0.07 -0.69 28.29
CA CYS A 20 1.38 -0.44 27.75
C CYS A 20 1.28 -0.61 26.23
N SER A 21 1.05 0.48 25.49
CA SER A 21 1.17 0.46 24.04
C SER A 21 2.61 0.09 23.74
N MET A 22 2.85 -1.18 23.44
CA MET A 22 4.17 -1.76 23.22
C MET A 22 4.84 -1.19 21.95
N TYR A 23 4.14 -0.28 21.26
CA TYR A 23 4.56 0.36 20.03
C TYR A 23 4.27 1.86 20.13
N ASP A 24 5.33 2.65 19.91
CA ASP A 24 5.21 4.06 19.61
C ASP A 24 4.57 4.22 18.23
N LEU A 25 3.66 5.19 18.11
CA LEU A 25 3.02 5.50 16.83
C LEU A 25 4.08 5.99 15.84
N MET A 26 4.13 5.32 14.69
CA MET A 26 4.95 5.74 13.56
C MET A 26 4.16 6.71 12.68
N THR A 27 4.75 7.85 12.36
CA THR A 27 4.21 8.79 11.37
C THR A 27 5.17 8.94 10.20
N LEU A 28 4.61 9.13 9.01
CA LEU A 28 5.33 9.24 7.77
C LEU A 28 4.85 10.46 6.99
N GLU A 29 5.76 11.38 6.69
CA GLU A 29 5.43 12.62 6.00
C GLU A 29 6.40 12.89 4.85
N VAL A 30 5.87 13.28 3.69
CA VAL A 30 6.68 13.75 2.56
C VAL A 30 7.11 15.18 2.85
N VAL A 31 8.41 15.40 2.94
CA VAL A 31 9.02 16.71 3.13
C VAL A 31 9.57 17.16 1.78
N ASN A 32 8.87 18.08 1.14
CA ASN A 32 9.38 18.76 -0.04
C ASN A 32 10.31 19.88 0.41
N LYS A 33 11.50 19.98 -0.19
CA LYS A 33 12.32 21.19 -0.03
C LYS A 33 11.76 22.27 -0.94
N ASP A 34 11.28 23.36 -0.36
CA ASP A 34 10.95 24.57 -1.11
C ASP A 34 12.17 24.98 -1.96
N GLY A 35 12.00 25.06 -3.29
CA GLY A 35 13.06 25.45 -4.22
C GLY A 35 13.61 24.37 -5.15
N GLY A 36 12.92 23.24 -5.34
CA GLY A 36 13.23 22.27 -6.41
C GLY A 36 14.27 21.22 -6.05
N GLY A 37 14.47 20.95 -4.75
CA GLY A 37 15.24 19.79 -4.29
C GLY A 37 14.41 18.51 -4.34
N ASP A 38 15.09 17.36 -4.35
CA ASP A 38 14.47 16.04 -4.31
C ASP A 38 13.57 15.88 -3.07
N ALA A 39 12.39 15.27 -3.26
CA ALA A 39 11.45 14.98 -2.19
C ALA A 39 12.07 14.01 -1.18
N ALA A 40 11.92 14.28 0.11
CA ALA A 40 12.41 13.40 1.16
C ALA A 40 11.25 12.86 1.99
N LEU A 41 11.48 11.74 2.67
CA LEU A 41 10.48 11.09 3.51
C LEU A 41 10.94 11.16 4.97
N CYS A 42 10.15 11.78 5.84
CA CYS A 42 10.45 11.87 7.27
C CYS A 42 9.71 10.76 8.02
N PHE A 43 10.47 9.87 8.64
CA PHE A 43 9.98 8.86 9.56
C PHE A 43 10.07 9.42 10.97
N ARG A 44 9.01 9.30 11.76
CA ARG A 44 9.04 9.63 13.19
C ARG A 44 8.43 8.52 14.01
N ILE A 45 9.14 8.10 15.04
CA ILE A 45 8.72 7.12 16.05
C ILE A 45 9.09 7.72 17.40
N ALA A 46 8.08 8.01 18.23
CA ALA A 46 8.24 8.78 19.45
C ALA A 46 9.00 10.11 19.22
N ASP A 47 10.12 10.29 19.91
CA ASP A 47 10.99 11.47 19.85
C ASP A 47 12.12 11.35 18.82
N ARG A 48 12.18 10.23 18.09
CA ARG A 48 13.21 9.98 17.07
C ARG A 48 12.66 10.23 15.68
N SER A 49 13.46 10.87 14.85
CA SER A 49 13.17 11.03 13.43
C SER A 49 14.35 10.65 12.55
N ALA A 50 14.04 10.16 11.35
CA ALA A 50 15.00 9.87 10.31
C ALA A 50 14.49 10.44 8.99
N LEU A 51 15.37 11.16 8.27
CA LEU A 51 15.09 11.66 6.93
C LEU A 51 15.64 10.65 5.92
N LEU A 52 14.76 10.11 5.10
CA LEU A 52 15.11 9.23 3.99
C LEU A 52 15.16 10.06 2.71
N ARG A 53 16.26 9.97 1.98
CA ARG A 53 16.40 10.66 0.69
C ARG A 53 15.91 9.78 -0.43
N THR A 54 15.69 10.36 -1.61
CA THR A 54 15.24 9.64 -2.81
C THR A 54 16.14 8.45 -3.14
N GLU A 55 17.45 8.59 -2.99
CA GLU A 55 18.42 7.52 -3.25
C GLU A 55 18.24 6.28 -2.35
N ASP A 56 17.63 6.45 -1.17
CA ASP A 56 17.45 5.38 -0.19
C ASP A 56 16.06 4.71 -0.30
N VAL A 57 15.13 5.29 -1.07
CA VAL A 57 13.73 4.82 -1.17
C VAL A 57 13.66 3.43 -1.79
N ASP A 58 14.42 3.17 -2.85
CA ASP A 58 14.38 1.88 -3.56
C ASP A 58 14.81 0.72 -2.64
N GLU A 59 15.88 0.93 -1.88
CA GLU A 59 16.36 -0.06 -0.90
C GLU A 59 15.35 -0.26 0.22
N LEU A 60 14.73 0.82 0.71
CA LEU A 60 13.65 0.69 1.70
C LEU A 60 12.47 -0.11 1.16
N ILE A 61 11.96 0.21 -0.03
CA ILE A 61 10.86 -0.54 -0.66
C ILE A 61 11.22 -2.02 -0.76
N ARG A 62 12.45 -2.33 -1.21
CA ARG A 62 12.95 -3.70 -1.32
C ARG A 62 12.91 -4.42 0.02
N GLN A 63 13.38 -3.79 1.09
CA GLN A 63 13.36 -4.39 2.44
C GLN A 63 11.93 -4.57 2.97
N LEU A 64 11.05 -3.59 2.77
CA LEU A 64 9.64 -3.68 3.17
C LEU A 64 8.90 -4.81 2.46
N VAL A 65 9.19 -5.03 1.17
CA VAL A 65 8.64 -6.19 0.44
C VAL A 65 9.09 -7.50 1.06
N LEU A 66 10.38 -7.64 1.42
CA LEU A 66 10.89 -8.85 2.07
C LEU A 66 10.24 -9.09 3.44
N VAL A 67 10.08 -8.04 4.24
CA VAL A 67 9.36 -8.13 5.53
C VAL A 67 7.91 -8.52 5.30
N ARG A 68 7.24 -7.94 4.30
CA ARG A 68 5.84 -8.25 3.99
C ARG A 68 5.63 -9.73 3.64
N VAL A 69 6.59 -10.36 2.98
CA VAL A 69 6.56 -11.80 2.64
C VAL A 69 6.66 -12.68 3.90
N SER A 70 7.33 -12.22 4.96
CA SER A 70 7.53 -12.98 6.20
C SER A 70 6.49 -12.70 7.29
N MET A 71 5.51 -11.84 7.02
CA MET A 71 4.47 -11.48 7.99
C MET A 71 3.64 -12.71 8.41
N THR A 72 3.27 -12.73 9.70
CA THR A 72 2.33 -13.70 10.27
C THR A 72 1.19 -12.94 10.94
N PRO A 73 -0.07 -13.08 10.48
CA PRO A 73 -0.50 -13.90 9.34
C PRO A 73 0.03 -13.35 8.00
N PRO A 74 0.14 -14.21 6.96
CA PRO A 74 0.53 -13.74 5.63
C PRO A 74 -0.52 -12.75 5.10
N PRO A 75 -0.13 -11.82 4.21
CA PRO A 75 -1.07 -10.94 3.52
C PRO A 75 -2.17 -11.74 2.81
N SER A 76 -3.36 -11.15 2.68
CA SER A 76 -4.47 -11.75 1.94
C SER A 76 -4.05 -12.10 0.51
N VAL A 77 -4.32 -13.34 0.11
CA VAL A 77 -4.10 -13.81 -1.26
C VAL A 77 -5.17 -13.27 -2.21
N GLU A 78 -6.38 -13.04 -1.70
CA GLU A 78 -7.50 -12.50 -2.46
C GLU A 78 -7.50 -10.97 -2.41
N PRO A 79 -7.85 -10.28 -3.52
CA PRO A 79 -8.09 -8.84 -3.51
C PRO A 79 -9.15 -8.46 -2.48
N VAL A 80 -8.84 -7.45 -1.67
CA VAL A 80 -9.76 -6.90 -0.68
C VAL A 80 -10.79 -6.04 -1.41
N LYS A 81 -12.04 -6.50 -1.44
CA LYS A 81 -13.11 -5.84 -2.21
C LYS A 81 -13.41 -4.39 -1.82
N THR A 82 -13.07 -4.01 -0.58
CA THR A 82 -13.27 -2.65 -0.06
C THR A 82 -12.06 -1.75 -0.29
N GLN A 83 -10.98 -2.28 -0.87
CA GLN A 83 -9.77 -1.53 -1.15
C GLN A 83 -9.79 -1.01 -2.58
N ASP A 84 -9.55 0.28 -2.74
CA ASP A 84 -9.25 0.86 -4.04
C ASP A 84 -7.82 0.50 -4.43
N TYR A 85 -7.68 -0.20 -5.55
CA TYR A 85 -6.39 -0.50 -6.15
C TYR A 85 -6.12 0.52 -7.25
N PRO A 86 -5.00 1.26 -7.21
CA PRO A 86 -4.61 2.14 -8.31
C PRO A 86 -4.56 1.36 -9.62
N LEU A 87 -5.29 1.86 -10.63
CA LEU A 87 -5.27 1.26 -11.96
C LEU A 87 -4.10 1.84 -12.75
N GLU A 88 -3.12 1.00 -13.05
CA GLU A 88 -2.08 1.35 -14.03
C GLU A 88 -2.62 1.13 -15.45
N ILE A 89 -2.52 2.17 -16.28
CA ILE A 89 -2.94 2.12 -17.69
C ILE A 89 -1.72 1.78 -18.55
N ASP A 90 -1.88 0.76 -19.39
CA ASP A 90 -0.86 0.26 -20.33
C ASP A 90 0.50 -0.06 -19.66
N PRO A 91 0.53 -0.96 -18.66
CA PRO A 91 1.77 -1.34 -18.02
C PRO A 91 2.68 -2.06 -19.02
N SER A 92 3.97 -1.72 -19.00
CA SER A 92 4.96 -2.45 -19.79
C SER A 92 5.06 -3.90 -19.31
N TRP A 93 5.06 -4.83 -20.25
CA TRP A 93 5.14 -6.26 -19.97
C TRP A 93 6.10 -6.96 -20.93
N HIS A 94 6.73 -8.03 -20.45
CA HIS A 94 7.58 -8.91 -21.23
C HIS A 94 7.30 -10.37 -20.86
N VAL A 95 7.59 -11.28 -21.77
CA VAL A 95 7.52 -12.72 -21.50
C VAL A 95 8.88 -13.33 -21.80
N ASP A 96 9.43 -13.97 -20.78
CA ASP A 96 10.63 -14.79 -20.87
C ASP A 96 10.27 -16.27 -20.74
N HIS A 97 11.26 -17.13 -20.96
CA HIS A 97 11.12 -18.57 -20.81
C HIS A 97 12.20 -19.14 -19.89
N SER A 98 11.77 -19.82 -18.83
CA SER A 98 12.63 -20.61 -17.95
C SER A 98 12.63 -22.07 -18.39
N PRO A 99 13.80 -22.72 -18.58
CA PRO A 99 13.86 -24.14 -18.92
C PRO A 99 13.18 -25.06 -17.89
N LEU A 100 13.07 -24.64 -16.63
CA LEU A 100 12.49 -25.44 -15.54
C LEU A 100 11.05 -25.05 -15.21
N LEU A 101 10.71 -23.76 -15.36
CA LEU A 101 9.43 -23.21 -14.92
C LEU A 101 8.47 -22.87 -16.08
N GLY A 102 8.93 -22.95 -17.33
CA GLY A 102 8.16 -22.57 -18.51
C GLY A 102 8.05 -21.05 -18.67
N ALA A 103 6.86 -20.56 -18.99
CA ALA A 103 6.62 -19.14 -19.25
C ALA A 103 6.78 -18.28 -17.99
N VAL A 104 7.53 -17.18 -18.12
CA VAL A 104 7.71 -16.17 -17.07
C VAL A 104 7.15 -14.85 -17.57
N LEU A 105 6.09 -14.36 -16.92
CA LEU A 105 5.51 -13.05 -17.20
C LEU A 105 6.21 -11.99 -16.34
N LEU A 106 6.81 -10.99 -16.99
CA LEU A 106 7.36 -9.81 -16.33
C LEU A 106 6.37 -8.66 -16.51
N LEU A 107 5.95 -8.06 -15.40
CA LEU A 107 5.10 -6.87 -15.38
C LEU A 107 5.83 -5.74 -14.67
N ARG A 108 5.83 -4.54 -15.26
CA ARG A 108 6.36 -3.33 -14.63
C ARG A 108 5.28 -2.68 -13.79
N HIS A 109 5.54 -2.54 -12.50
CA HIS A 109 4.76 -1.72 -11.57
C HIS A 109 5.46 -0.36 -11.41
N ALA A 110 4.70 0.74 -11.41
CA ALA A 110 5.27 2.09 -11.41
C ALA A 110 6.09 2.40 -10.15
N GLY A 111 5.73 1.81 -9.00
CA GLY A 111 6.40 2.05 -7.73
C GLY A 111 7.51 1.06 -7.35
N SER A 112 7.53 -0.15 -7.92
CA SER A 112 8.48 -1.21 -7.52
C SER A 112 9.29 -1.79 -8.69
N GLY A 113 9.10 -1.26 -9.91
CA GLY A 113 9.80 -1.73 -11.09
C GLY A 113 9.29 -3.07 -11.62
N TRP A 114 10.18 -3.87 -12.18
CA TRP A 114 9.84 -5.15 -12.82
C TRP A 114 9.64 -6.26 -11.80
N THR A 115 8.53 -6.99 -11.91
CA THR A 115 8.26 -8.21 -11.13
C THR A 115 8.02 -9.38 -12.06
N ALA A 116 8.67 -10.52 -11.78
CA ALA A 116 8.59 -11.74 -12.59
C ALA A 116 7.69 -12.79 -11.95
N TYR A 117 6.80 -13.38 -12.74
CA TYR A 117 5.85 -14.40 -12.32
C TYR A 117 5.99 -15.64 -13.20
N ALA A 118 6.41 -16.76 -12.60
CA ALA A 118 6.37 -18.05 -13.28
C ALA A 118 4.91 -18.53 -13.37
N LEU A 119 4.44 -18.80 -14.59
CA LEU A 119 3.07 -19.21 -14.84
C LEU A 119 3.03 -20.69 -15.23
N PRO A 120 2.39 -21.57 -14.43
CA PRO A 120 2.14 -22.94 -14.85
C PRO A 120 1.31 -23.00 -16.13
N ASP A 121 1.50 -24.02 -16.97
CA ASP A 121 0.86 -24.15 -18.29
C ASP A 121 -0.66 -23.96 -18.24
N GLN A 122 -1.32 -24.54 -17.24
CA GLN A 122 -2.77 -24.38 -17.07
C GLN A 122 -3.19 -22.92 -16.81
N SER A 123 -2.37 -22.15 -16.10
CA SER A 123 -2.62 -20.72 -15.87
C SER A 123 -2.39 -19.91 -17.14
N VAL A 124 -1.38 -20.26 -17.95
CA VAL A 124 -1.16 -19.64 -19.26
C VAL A 124 -2.35 -19.87 -20.18
N GLN A 125 -2.87 -21.11 -20.25
CA GLN A 125 -4.06 -21.42 -21.05
C GLN A 125 -5.29 -20.60 -20.61
N ARG A 126 -5.54 -20.49 -19.30
CA ARG A 126 -6.62 -19.65 -18.77
C ARG A 126 -6.43 -18.18 -19.12
N LEU A 127 -5.20 -17.67 -19.04
CA LEU A 127 -4.89 -16.29 -19.41
C LEU A 127 -5.18 -16.04 -20.89
N VAL A 128 -4.73 -16.91 -21.79
CA VAL A 128 -5.00 -16.81 -23.24
C VAL A 128 -6.50 -16.82 -23.51
N GLN A 129 -7.25 -17.72 -22.86
CA GLN A 129 -8.71 -17.79 -23.01
C GLN A 129 -9.38 -16.48 -22.56
N ALA A 130 -8.99 -15.94 -21.40
CA ALA A 130 -9.54 -14.70 -20.88
C ALA A 130 -9.26 -13.50 -21.78
N LEU A 131 -8.03 -13.38 -22.29
CA LEU A 131 -7.63 -12.29 -23.18
C LEU A 131 -8.24 -12.39 -24.59
N SER A 132 -8.54 -13.62 -25.04
CA SER A 132 -9.20 -13.86 -26.33
C SER A 132 -10.71 -13.69 -26.28
N ALA A 133 -11.29 -13.57 -25.09
CA ALA A 133 -12.71 -13.36 -24.93
C ALA A 133 -13.10 -11.98 -25.49
N LYS A 134 -14.12 -11.94 -26.36
CA LYS A 134 -14.66 -10.66 -26.81
C LYS A 134 -15.24 -9.93 -25.60
N PRO A 135 -14.96 -8.63 -25.43
CA PRO A 135 -15.61 -7.86 -24.39
C PRO A 135 -17.13 -7.98 -24.60
N PRO A 136 -17.93 -8.14 -23.53
CA PRO A 136 -19.37 -8.10 -23.65
C PRO A 136 -19.74 -6.80 -24.35
N VAL A 137 -20.51 -6.90 -25.43
CA VAL A 137 -20.96 -5.74 -26.21
C VAL A 137 -21.60 -4.76 -25.25
N SER A 138 -20.92 -3.62 -25.03
CA SER A 138 -21.48 -2.52 -24.27
C SER A 138 -22.74 -2.07 -25.00
N ARG A 139 -23.92 -2.30 -24.40
CA ARG A 139 -25.13 -1.61 -24.83
C ARG A 139 -24.87 -0.14 -24.54
N ALA A 140 -24.73 0.66 -25.59
CA ALA A 140 -24.64 2.11 -25.45
C ALA A 140 -25.81 2.60 -24.57
N PRO A 141 -25.62 3.59 -23.69
CA PRO A 141 -26.75 4.28 -23.11
C PRO A 141 -27.50 4.94 -24.27
N ASP A 142 -28.74 4.51 -24.50
CA ASP A 142 -29.65 5.23 -25.37
C ASP A 142 -29.67 6.69 -24.91
N VAL A 143 -29.15 7.55 -25.79
CA VAL A 143 -29.22 9.00 -25.66
C VAL A 143 -30.70 9.36 -25.63
N LEU A 144 -31.25 9.59 -24.44
CA LEU A 144 -32.48 10.33 -24.28
C LEU A 144 -32.15 11.82 -24.32
N LEU A 145 -32.00 12.33 -25.54
CA LEU A 145 -32.28 13.73 -25.86
C LEU A 145 -33.78 13.96 -25.64
N ASN A 146 -34.12 14.76 -24.62
CA ASN A 146 -35.33 15.58 -24.57
C ASN A 146 -34.95 16.94 -24.00
#